data_AF-A0A969RZJ6-F1
#
_entry.id   AF-A0A969RZJ6-F1
#
_cell.length_a   1.000
_cell.length_b   1.000
_cell.length_c   1.000
_cell.angle_alpha   90.00
_cell.angle_beta   90.00
_cell.angle_gamma   90.00
#
_symmetry.space_group_name_H-M   'P 1'
#
loop_
_entity.id
_entity.type
_entity.pdbx_description
1 polymer ?
#
loop_
_entity_poly.entity_id
_entity_poly.type
_entity_poly.pdbx_seq_one_letter_code
_entity_poly.pdbx_strand_id
1 'polypeptide(L)'
;MNPKETKSQILKAVQAEAVRQWGEDKWVLNLTKAYCKILQANGDTEATVVNRRRSVERALTEETCNLENLIALAHCVGCRVQLACTREEILVP
;
A
#
# COMPACT_ATOMS: atom_id res chain seq x y z
N MET A 1 20.50 3.40 1.24
CA MET A 1 19.10 3.75 1.59
C MET A 1 18.54 2.58 2.38
N ASN A 2 18.02 2.79 3.59
CA ASN A 2 17.55 1.67 4.42
C ASN A 2 16.19 1.18 3.87
N PRO A 3 15.99 -0.13 3.59
CA PRO A 3 14.73 -0.64 3.05
C PRO A 3 13.49 -0.30 3.87
N LYS A 4 13.63 -0.15 5.19
CA LYS A 4 12.54 0.31 6.08
C LYS A 4 12.12 1.75 5.80
N GLU A 5 13.08 2.62 5.48
CA GLU A 5 12.83 4.03 5.16
C GLU A 5 12.05 4.16 3.84
N THR A 6 12.42 3.38 2.82
CA THR A 6 11.73 3.40 1.51
C THR A 6 10.26 2.99 1.63
N LYS A 7 9.97 1.95 2.42
CA LYS A 7 8.58 1.50 2.63
C LYS A 7 7.73 2.53 3.36
N SER A 8 8.25 3.11 4.45
CA SER A 8 7.59 4.18 5.20
C SER A 8 7.26 5.37 4.30
N GLN A 9 8.22 5.78 3.46
CA GLN A 9 8.03 6.90 2.52
C GLN A 9 6.93 6.62 1.50
N ILE A 10 6.87 5.41 0.94
CA ILE A 10 5.81 5.04 -0.02
C ILE A 10 4.44 5.08 0.67
N LEU A 11 4.30 4.50 1.87
CA LEU A 11 3.02 4.47 2.59
C LEU A 11 2.53 5.88 2.95
N LYS A 12 3.44 6.77 3.37
CA LYS A 12 3.13 8.18 3.62
C LYS A 12 2.69 8.92 2.35
N ALA A 13 3.35 8.65 1.23
CA ALA A 13 2.95 9.22 -0.06
C ALA A 13 1.55 8.74 -0.48
N VAL A 14 1.27 7.45 -0.32
CA VAL A 14 -0.07 6.89 -0.58
C VAL A 14 -1.14 7.52 0.31
N GLN A 15 -0.85 7.67 1.60
CA GLN A 15 -1.78 8.32 2.54
C GLN A 15 -2.04 9.78 2.14
N ALA A 16 -0.98 10.56 1.89
CA ALA A 16 -1.11 11.96 1.50
C ALA A 16 -1.95 12.11 0.22
N GLU A 17 -1.73 11.24 -0.76
CA GLU A 17 -2.48 11.25 -2.01
C GLU A 17 -3.95 10.81 -1.81
N ALA A 18 -4.20 9.80 -0.98
CA ALA A 18 -5.56 9.38 -0.62
C ALA A 18 -6.33 10.51 0.09
N VAL A 19 -5.68 11.20 1.03
CA VAL A 19 -6.24 12.39 1.71
C VAL A 19 -6.52 13.50 0.70
N ARG A 20 -5.60 13.77 -0.22
CA ARG A 20 -5.78 14.79 -1.26
C ARG A 20 -6.97 14.50 -2.18
N GLN A 21 -7.20 13.23 -2.55
CA GLN A 21 -8.28 12.84 -3.44
C GLN A 21 -9.65 12.77 -2.76
N TRP A 22 -9.70 12.34 -1.49
CA TRP A 22 -10.96 11.97 -0.83
C TRP A 22 -11.26 12.72 0.46
N GLY A 23 -10.32 13.52 0.98
CA GLY A 23 -10.43 14.26 2.23
C GLY A 23 -10.12 13.42 3.48
N GLU A 24 -9.73 14.11 4.56
CA GLU A 24 -9.30 13.52 5.83
C GLU A 24 -10.32 12.54 6.45
N ASP A 25 -11.62 12.82 6.32
CA ASP A 25 -12.65 11.99 6.96
C ASP A 25 -12.99 10.72 6.19
N LYS A 26 -12.68 10.67 4.89
CA LYS A 26 -13.19 9.63 3.97
C LYS A 26 -12.09 8.84 3.28
N TRP A 27 -10.83 9.26 3.38
CA TRP A 27 -9.74 8.63 2.64
C TRP A 27 -9.59 7.14 2.97
N VAL A 28 -9.67 6.73 4.24
CA VAL A 28 -9.53 5.30 4.63
C VAL A 28 -10.63 4.46 3.99
N LEU A 29 -11.87 4.95 4.03
CA LEU A 29 -13.03 4.26 3.49
C LEU A 29 -12.92 4.09 1.97
N ASN A 30 -12.56 5.16 1.26
CA ASN A 30 -12.46 5.13 -0.20
C ASN A 30 -11.23 4.35 -0.69
N LEU A 31 -10.11 4.45 0.01
CA LEU A 31 -8.93 3.63 -0.26
C LEU A 31 -9.23 2.15 -0.08
N THR A 32 -9.92 1.78 1.01
CA THR A 32 -10.31 0.38 1.25
C THR A 32 -11.25 -0.13 0.15
N LYS A 33 -12.21 0.69 -0.32
CA LYS A 33 -13.09 0.32 -1.45
C LYS A 33 -12.30 0.07 -2.73
N ALA A 34 -11.36 0.94 -3.07
CA ALA A 34 -10.51 0.77 -4.24
C ALA A 34 -9.64 -0.50 -4.12
N TYR A 35 -9.07 -0.72 -2.94
CA TYR A 35 -8.24 -1.88 -2.64
C TYR A 35 -9.02 -3.20 -2.76
N CYS A 36 -10.24 -3.27 -2.20
CA CYS A 36 -11.09 -4.45 -2.35
C CYS A 36 -11.42 -4.76 -3.82
N LYS A 37 -11.66 -3.74 -4.66
CA LYS A 37 -11.89 -3.95 -6.10
C LYS A 37 -10.69 -4.59 -6.79
N ILE A 38 -9.47 -4.17 -6.43
CA ILE A 38 -8.23 -4.78 -6.97
C ILE A 38 -8.13 -6.24 -6.51
N LEU A 39 -8.33 -6.52 -5.22
CA LEU A 39 -8.27 -7.88 -4.68
C LEU A 39 -9.29 -8.81 -5.34
N GLN A 40 -10.54 -8.34 -5.51
CA GLN A 40 -11.60 -9.09 -6.17
C GLN A 40 -11.28 -9.36 -7.64
N ALA A 41 -10.74 -8.37 -8.36
CA ALA A 41 -10.28 -8.55 -9.74
C ALA A 41 -9.14 -9.59 -9.86
N ASN A 42 -8.36 -9.77 -8.79
CA ASN A 42 -7.30 -10.76 -8.68
C ASN A 42 -7.74 -12.10 -8.05
N GLY A 43 -9.05 -12.29 -7.82
CA GLY A 43 -9.62 -13.57 -7.39
C GLY A 43 -10.00 -13.69 -5.90
N ASP A 44 -9.71 -12.69 -5.06
CA ASP A 44 -10.19 -12.66 -3.67
C ASP A 44 -11.63 -12.12 -3.60
N THR A 45 -12.59 -13.00 -3.88
CA THR A 45 -14.04 -12.66 -3.91
C THR A 45 -14.61 -12.31 -2.54
N GLU A 46 -13.94 -12.70 -1.45
CA GLU A 46 -14.35 -12.41 -0.07
C GLU A 46 -13.83 -11.06 0.45
N ALA A 47 -12.99 -10.36 -0.31
CA ALA A 47 -12.50 -9.04 0.06
C ALA A 47 -13.66 -8.05 0.15
N THR A 48 -13.94 -7.55 1.35
CA THR A 48 -14.96 -6.53 1.59
C THR A 48 -14.38 -5.37 2.38
N VAL A 49 -15.02 -4.21 2.31
CA VAL A 49 -14.60 -3.05 3.11
C VAL A 49 -14.62 -3.39 4.61
N VAL A 50 -15.60 -4.16 5.06
CA VAL A 50 -15.77 -4.52 6.48
C VAL A 50 -14.57 -5.32 6.98
N ASN A 51 -14.12 -6.34 6.24
CA ASN A 51 -13.02 -7.20 6.69
C ASN A 51 -11.62 -6.64 6.36
N ARG A 52 -11.47 -5.75 5.37
CA ARG A 52 -10.16 -5.18 5.00
C ARG A 52 -9.85 -3.82 5.64
N ARG A 53 -10.85 -3.02 6.05
CA ARG A 53 -10.64 -1.63 6.51
C ARG A 53 -9.59 -1.51 7.62
N ARG A 54 -9.73 -2.31 8.68
CA ARG A 54 -8.77 -2.29 9.81
C ARG A 54 -7.35 -2.66 9.36
N SER A 55 -7.22 -3.61 8.43
CA SER A 55 -5.92 -4.02 7.90
C SER A 55 -5.28 -2.91 7.07
N VAL A 56 -6.06 -2.21 6.24
CA VAL A 56 -5.58 -1.08 5.42
C VAL A 56 -5.14 0.08 6.31
N GLU A 57 -5.96 0.42 7.30
CA GLU A 57 -5.66 1.47 8.27
C GLU A 57 -4.36 1.17 9.03
N ARG A 58 -4.24 -0.03 9.62
CA ARG A 58 -3.01 -0.45 10.32
C ARG A 58 -1.79 -0.48 9.41
N ALA A 59 -1.94 -0.94 8.17
CA ALA A 59 -0.82 -0.98 7.24
C ALA A 59 -0.22 0.41 6.98
N LEU A 60 -1.05 1.46 6.98
CA LEU A 60 -0.61 2.84 6.76
C LEU A 60 -0.13 3.52 8.04
N THR A 61 -0.82 3.32 9.17
CA THR A 61 -0.46 3.96 10.45
C THR A 61 0.72 3.30 11.15
N GLU A 62 0.81 1.97 11.11
CA GLU A 62 1.90 1.20 11.72
C GLU A 62 3.03 0.90 10.72
N GLU A 63 2.87 1.34 9.46
CA GLU A 63 3.81 1.09 8.37
C GLU A 63 4.06 -0.42 8.13
N THR A 64 3.05 -1.25 8.43
CA THR A 64 3.07 -2.72 8.34
C THR A 64 2.38 -3.21 7.08
N CYS A 65 3.09 -3.16 5.95
CA CYS A 65 2.61 -3.66 4.66
C CYS A 65 3.58 -4.68 4.04
N ASN A 66 3.09 -5.71 3.35
CA ASN A 66 3.95 -6.52 2.47
C ASN A 66 4.10 -5.81 1.10
N LEU A 67 4.96 -6.31 0.22
CA LEU A 67 5.23 -5.64 -1.05
C LEU A 67 4.01 -5.61 -1.98
N GLU A 68 3.26 -6.71 -2.07
CA GLU A 68 2.09 -6.82 -2.95
C GLU A 68 0.99 -5.83 -2.56
N ASN A 69 0.67 -5.77 -1.26
CA ASN A 69 -0.31 -4.83 -0.73
C ASN A 69 0.17 -3.39 -0.91
N LEU A 70 1.47 -3.12 -0.78
CA LEU A 70 2.04 -1.78 -0.99
C LEU A 70 1.82 -1.32 -2.44
N ILE A 71 2.09 -2.20 -3.40
CA ILE A 71 1.89 -1.92 -4.83
C ILE A 71 0.39 -1.70 -5.11
N ALA A 72 -0.47 -2.56 -4.59
CA ALA A 72 -1.92 -2.43 -4.78
C ALA A 72 -2.48 -1.14 -4.17
N LEU A 73 -2.04 -0.76 -2.96
CA LEU A 73 -2.44 0.49 -2.31
C LEU A 73 -1.95 1.73 -3.09
N ALA A 74 -0.72 1.70 -3.59
CA ALA A 74 -0.21 2.77 -4.45
C ALA A 74 -1.02 2.88 -5.75
N HIS A 75 -1.38 1.75 -6.36
CA HIS A 75 -2.21 1.73 -7.55
C HIS A 75 -3.60 2.32 -7.31
N CYS A 76 -4.19 2.11 -6.11
CA CYS A 76 -5.51 2.67 -5.76
C CYS A 76 -5.57 4.19 -5.82
N VAL A 77 -4.44 4.86 -5.59
CA VAL A 77 -4.33 6.32 -5.60
C VAL A 77 -3.67 6.86 -6.88
N GLY A 78 -3.43 5.99 -7.87
CA GLY A 78 -2.78 6.38 -9.13
C GLY A 78 -1.26 6.57 -9.03
N CYS A 79 -0.64 6.14 -7.95
CA CYS A 79 0.81 6.16 -7.80
C CYS A 79 1.46 4.93 -8.45
N ARG A 80 2.63 5.11 -9.07
CA ARG A 80 3.47 4.02 -9.56
C ARG A 80 4.63 3.81 -8.59
N VAL A 81 4.74 2.60 -8.05
CA VAL A 81 5.90 2.22 -7.22
C VAL A 81 7.08 1.93 -8.15
N GLN A 82 8.22 2.59 -7.89
CA GLN A 82 9.50 2.28 -8.51
C GLN A 82 10.42 1.67 -7.45
N LEU A 83 10.94 0.47 -7.73
CA LEU A 83 11.88 -0.23 -6.86
C LEU A 83 13.20 -0.38 -7.62
N ALA A 84 14.30 -0.01 -6.99
CA ALA A 84 15.63 -0.29 -7.50
C ALA A 84 16.13 -1.61 -6.90
N CYS A 85 16.60 -2.53 -7.76
CA CYS A 85 17.30 -3.72 -7.31
C CYS A 85 18.80 -3.43 -7.26
N THR A 86 19.40 -3.49 -6.09
CA THR A 86 20.87 -3.48 -5.93
C THR A 86 21.35 -4.92 -5.79
N ARG A 87 22.25 -5.36 -6.68
CA ARG A 87 22.93 -6.65 -6.56
C ARG A 87 24.06 -6.50 -5.55
N GLU A 88 23.99 -7.23 -4.43
CA GLU A 88 25.14 -7.42 -3.55
C GLU A 88 25.88 -8.67 -4.02
N GLU A 89 27.12 -8.51 -4.49
CA GLU A 89 28.01 -9.65 -4.71
C GLU A 89 28.45 -10.18 -3.35
N ILE A 90 27.83 -11.28 -2.93
CA ILE A 90 28.31 -12.05 -1.77
C ILE A 90 29.61 -12.72 -2.21
N LEU A 91 30.75 -12.17 -1.78
CA LEU A 91 32.02 -12.88 -1.80
C LEU A 91 31.90 -14.06 -0.83
N VAL A 92 31.56 -15.24 -1.36
CA VAL A 92 31.66 -16.49 -0.63
C VAL A 92 33.16 -16.81 -0.50
N PRO A 93 33.69 -17.07 0.71
CA PRO A 93 35.10 -17.40 0.91
C PRO A 93 35.52 -18.71 0.23
#